data_AF-B7PW92-F1
#
_entry.id   AF-B7PW92-F1
#
_cell.length_a   1.000
_cell.length_b   1.000
_cell.length_c   1.000
_cell.angle_alpha   90.00
_cell.angle_beta   90.00
_cell.angle_gamma   90.00
#
_symmetry.space_group_name_H-M   'P 1'
#
loop_
_entity.id
_entity.type
_entity.pdbx_description
1 polymer ?
#
loop_
_entity_poly.entity_id
_entity_poly.type
_entity_poly.pdbx_seq_one_letter_code
_entity_poly.pdbx_strand_id
1 'polypeptide(L)'
;TLTRLSYFHKPGKNPFLPWTMGEVVDRTADAKGDNIAIVSCHQGIAKTFTELRDEVNQFAASLVSLKLPLGSKIGMLAPNIYEWMVVKFAVAKAGLVLGTTGRPKAAMLSHFNVVNNANMIGRGFGLHEQSELICLNAPMIHCYGIVVGTLTAAMFGSTTVMPAPSFKAEAALDAITKH
;
A
#
# COMPACT_ATOMS: atom_id res chain seq x y z
N THR A 1 38.18 7.40 28.59
CA THR A 1 38.22 6.32 27.58
C THR A 1 37.07 6.51 26.58
N LEU A 2 37.22 7.41 25.60
CA LEU A 2 36.22 7.58 24.53
C LEU A 2 36.52 6.55 23.45
N THR A 3 35.87 5.38 23.51
CA THR A 3 36.16 4.28 22.57
C THR A 3 34.90 3.59 22.06
N ARG A 4 34.01 4.37 21.42
CA ARG A 4 33.20 3.92 20.28
C ARG A 4 32.52 5.12 19.64
N LEU A 5 32.76 5.34 18.34
CA LEU A 5 31.94 6.27 17.57
C LEU A 5 30.48 5.79 17.62
N SER A 6 29.52 6.68 17.84
CA SER A 6 28.08 6.38 17.78
C SER A 6 27.62 6.28 16.31
N TYR A 7 28.29 5.44 15.54
CA TYR A 7 28.04 5.26 14.11
C TYR A 7 27.68 3.81 13.82
N PHE A 8 26.52 3.61 13.20
CA PHE A 8 26.07 2.31 12.72
C PHE A 8 25.70 2.43 11.24
N HIS A 9 26.37 1.65 10.40
CA HIS A 9 26.11 1.59 8.97
C HIS A 9 26.13 0.13 8.52
N LYS A 10 24.99 -0.33 7.98
CA LYS A 10 24.80 -1.70 7.50
C LYS A 10 24.13 -1.63 6.13
N PRO A 11 24.90 -1.52 5.03
CA PRO A 11 24.32 -1.46 3.69
C PRO A 11 23.58 -2.76 3.39
N GLY A 12 22.42 -2.65 2.76
CA GLY A 12 21.64 -3.79 2.30
C GLY A 12 22.32 -4.50 1.12
N LYS A 13 22.02 -5.79 0.93
CA LYS A 13 22.51 -6.57 -0.23
C LYS A 13 21.66 -6.42 -1.49
N ASN A 14 20.41 -5.96 -1.34
CA ASN A 14 19.47 -5.82 -2.43
C ASN A 14 19.54 -4.40 -3.01
N PRO A 15 19.59 -4.25 -4.35
CA PRO A 15 19.52 -2.93 -4.96
C PRO A 15 18.15 -2.29 -4.71
N PHE A 16 18.12 -0.96 -4.75
CA PHE A 16 16.86 -0.23 -4.72
C PHE A 16 16.08 -0.43 -6.03
N LEU A 17 14.76 -0.51 -5.91
CA LEU A 17 13.84 -0.63 -7.01
C LEU A 17 13.53 0.77 -7.57
N PRO A 18 13.69 1.01 -8.88
CA PRO A 18 13.40 2.30 -9.50
C PRO A 18 11.90 2.46 -9.82
N TRP A 19 11.02 1.69 -9.18
CA TRP A 19 9.60 1.65 -9.52
C TRP A 19 8.83 2.82 -8.91
N THR A 20 7.72 3.13 -9.56
CA THR A 20 6.66 3.96 -9.02
C THR A 20 5.68 3.14 -8.19
N MET A 21 4.91 3.83 -7.36
CA MET A 21 3.83 3.18 -6.60
C MET A 21 2.77 2.61 -7.54
N GLY A 22 2.49 3.29 -8.66
CA GLY A 22 1.57 2.81 -9.68
C GLY A 22 2.04 1.52 -10.37
N GLU A 23 3.34 1.40 -10.64
CA GLU A 23 3.92 0.17 -11.21
C GLU A 23 3.84 -1.03 -10.28
N VAL A 24 3.75 -0.84 -8.96
CA VAL A 24 3.67 -1.97 -8.02
C VAL A 24 2.43 -2.81 -8.30
N VAL A 25 1.25 -2.19 -8.47
CA VAL A 25 0.02 -2.95 -8.72
C VAL A 25 0.02 -3.61 -10.11
N ASP A 26 0.61 -2.97 -11.12
CA ASP A 26 0.74 -3.55 -12.45
C ASP A 26 1.63 -4.79 -12.43
N ARG A 27 2.85 -4.65 -11.88
CA ARG A 27 3.82 -5.74 -11.81
C ARG A 27 3.28 -6.92 -11.02
N THR A 28 2.56 -6.66 -9.92
CA THR A 28 1.97 -7.74 -9.13
C THR A 28 0.82 -8.40 -9.86
N ALA A 29 -0.06 -7.65 -10.53
CA ALA A 29 -1.14 -8.24 -11.31
C ALA A 29 -0.61 -9.07 -12.49
N ASP A 30 0.45 -8.62 -13.15
CA ASP A 30 1.08 -9.37 -14.24
C ASP A 30 1.72 -10.69 -13.76
N ALA A 31 2.22 -10.72 -12.52
CA ALA A 31 2.88 -11.89 -11.95
C ALA A 31 1.96 -12.84 -11.16
N LYS A 32 0.93 -12.28 -10.50
CA LYS A 32 0.08 -12.95 -9.49
C LYS A 32 -1.38 -12.47 -9.57
N GLY A 33 -1.87 -12.22 -10.78
CA GLY A 33 -3.16 -11.59 -11.04
C GLY A 33 -4.35 -12.27 -10.36
N ASP A 34 -4.36 -13.61 -10.35
CA ASP A 34 -5.45 -14.42 -9.77
C ASP A 34 -5.42 -14.47 -8.24
N ASN A 35 -4.31 -14.09 -7.60
CA ASN A 35 -4.23 -14.07 -6.15
C ASN A 35 -5.13 -12.96 -5.59
N ILE A 36 -5.75 -13.23 -4.44
CA ILE A 36 -6.52 -12.21 -3.71
C ILE A 36 -5.56 -11.11 -3.22
N ALA A 37 -5.84 -9.88 -3.63
CA ALA A 37 -5.11 -8.70 -3.17
C ALA A 37 -5.63 -8.23 -1.82
N ILE A 38 -6.96 -8.20 -1.68
CA ILE A 38 -7.61 -7.65 -0.50
C ILE A 38 -8.98 -8.28 -0.23
N VAL A 39 -9.27 -8.48 1.05
CA VAL A 39 -10.58 -8.81 1.60
C VAL A 39 -10.96 -7.71 2.59
N SER A 40 -12.04 -6.97 2.32
CA SER A 40 -12.64 -6.03 3.26
C SER A 40 -13.89 -6.66 3.86
N CYS A 41 -13.74 -7.30 5.03
CA CYS A 41 -14.78 -8.14 5.63
C CYS A 41 -16.07 -7.36 5.88
N HIS A 42 -15.95 -6.15 6.43
CA HIS A 42 -17.09 -5.29 6.76
C HIS A 42 -17.77 -4.64 5.54
N GLN A 43 -17.12 -4.61 4.37
CA GLN A 43 -17.73 -4.20 3.11
C GLN A 43 -18.22 -5.39 2.28
N GLY A 44 -17.92 -6.63 2.68
CA GLY A 44 -18.21 -7.82 1.88
C GLY A 44 -17.47 -7.86 0.54
N ILE A 45 -16.28 -7.25 0.48
CA ILE A 45 -15.48 -7.14 -0.76
C ILE A 45 -14.30 -8.09 -0.69
N ALA A 46 -14.09 -8.87 -1.75
CA ALA A 46 -12.84 -9.58 -2.01
C ALA A 46 -12.42 -9.29 -3.46
N LYS A 47 -11.15 -8.96 -3.68
CA LYS A 47 -10.64 -8.57 -5.01
C LYS A 47 -9.30 -9.23 -5.29
N THR A 48 -9.15 -9.78 -6.49
CA THR A 48 -7.86 -10.24 -7.00
C THR A 48 -6.95 -9.07 -7.37
N PHE A 49 -5.66 -9.34 -7.62
CA PHE A 49 -4.75 -8.31 -8.12
C PHE A 49 -5.14 -7.80 -9.51
N THR A 50 -5.66 -8.67 -10.38
CA THR A 50 -6.20 -8.26 -11.69
C THR A 50 -7.37 -7.30 -11.52
N GLU A 51 -8.37 -7.66 -10.70
CA GLU A 51 -9.54 -6.80 -10.48
C GLU A 51 -9.16 -5.46 -9.85
N LEU A 52 -8.25 -5.48 -8.86
CA LEU A 52 -7.74 -4.26 -8.26
C LEU A 52 -7.02 -3.38 -9.29
N ARG A 53 -6.17 -3.95 -10.15
CA ARG A 53 -5.47 -3.20 -11.20
C ARG A 53 -6.46 -2.54 -12.16
N ASP A 54 -7.51 -3.25 -12.55
CA ASP A 54 -8.48 -2.76 -13.51
C ASP A 54 -9.29 -1.58 -12.94
N GLU A 55 -9.73 -1.66 -11.68
CA GLU A 55 -10.37 -0.54 -10.98
C GLU A 55 -9.42 0.66 -10.78
N VAL A 56 -8.15 0.39 -10.45
CA VAL A 56 -7.10 1.41 -10.37
C VAL A 56 -6.92 2.12 -11.71
N ASN A 57 -6.88 1.37 -12.81
CA ASN A 57 -6.70 1.92 -14.16
C ASN A 57 -7.91 2.77 -14.57
N GLN A 58 -9.13 2.30 -14.28
CA GLN A 58 -10.34 3.05 -14.58
C GLN A 58 -10.39 4.38 -13.81
N PHE A 59 -10.04 4.36 -12.52
CA PHE A 59 -10.04 5.58 -11.72
C PHE A 59 -8.88 6.52 -12.11
N ALA A 60 -7.69 5.98 -12.42
CA ALA A 60 -6.57 6.78 -12.92
C ALA A 60 -6.91 7.49 -14.24
N ALA A 61 -7.54 6.78 -15.18
CA ALA A 61 -8.02 7.37 -16.44
C ALA A 61 -9.04 8.50 -16.19
N SER A 62 -9.94 8.30 -15.23
CA SER A 62 -10.90 9.33 -14.81
C SER A 62 -10.18 10.57 -14.26
N LEU A 63 -9.17 10.41 -13.41
CA LEU A 63 -8.37 11.53 -12.89
C LEU A 63 -7.60 12.27 -13.99
N VAL A 64 -7.04 11.54 -14.96
CA VAL A 64 -6.37 12.15 -16.12
C VAL A 64 -7.36 12.98 -16.95
N SER A 65 -8.61 12.52 -17.10
CA SER A 65 -9.64 13.24 -17.85
C SER A 65 -10.01 14.61 -17.24
N LEU A 66 -9.77 14.79 -15.94
CA LEU A 66 -9.94 16.07 -15.24
C LEU A 66 -8.88 17.11 -15.61
N LYS A 67 -7.80 16.72 -16.32
CA LYS A 67 -6.70 17.60 -16.75
C LYS A 67 -6.11 18.44 -15.63
N LEU A 68 -6.00 17.85 -14.44
CA LEU A 68 -5.35 18.51 -13.31
C LEU A 68 -3.86 18.71 -13.61
N PRO A 69 -3.24 19.81 -13.15
CA PRO A 69 -1.79 19.99 -13.26
C PRO A 69 -1.03 18.83 -12.62
N LEU A 70 0.10 18.44 -13.22
CA LEU A 70 0.98 17.41 -12.66
C LEU A 70 1.36 17.75 -11.20
N GLY A 71 1.28 16.75 -10.32
CA GLY A 71 1.55 16.97 -8.89
C GLY A 71 0.45 17.73 -8.15
N SER A 72 -0.76 17.83 -8.71
CA SER A 72 -1.94 18.26 -7.95
C SER A 72 -2.20 17.32 -6.78
N LYS A 73 -2.69 17.89 -5.69
CA LYS A 73 -2.82 17.19 -4.40
C LYS A 73 -4.27 16.75 -4.21
N ILE A 74 -4.46 15.47 -3.92
CA ILE A 74 -5.75 14.88 -3.64
C ILE A 74 -5.82 14.55 -2.15
N GLY A 75 -6.83 15.08 -1.48
CA GLY A 75 -7.14 14.75 -0.10
C GLY A 75 -8.06 13.54 -0.03
N MET A 76 -7.68 12.51 0.72
CA MET A 76 -8.58 11.42 1.08
C MET A 76 -8.63 11.29 2.60
N LEU A 77 -9.85 11.28 3.14
CA LEU A 77 -10.13 11.09 4.56
C LEU A 77 -11.26 10.07 4.70
N ALA A 78 -10.90 8.86 5.10
CA ALA A 78 -11.83 7.76 5.23
C ALA A 78 -11.34 6.77 6.30
N PRO A 79 -12.23 5.96 6.92
CA PRO A 79 -11.85 4.82 7.75
C PRO A 79 -11.17 3.73 6.89
N ASN A 80 -10.91 2.55 7.47
CA ASN A 80 -10.37 1.42 6.71
C ASN A 80 -11.41 0.91 5.72
N ILE A 81 -11.30 1.32 4.47
CA ILE A 81 -12.16 0.90 3.37
C ILE A 81 -11.32 0.49 2.16
N TYR A 82 -11.88 -0.39 1.32
CA TYR A 82 -11.24 -0.94 0.13
C TYR A 82 -10.74 0.15 -0.83
N GLU A 83 -11.48 1.23 -0.95
CA GLU A 83 -11.23 2.35 -1.85
C GLU A 83 -9.87 3.01 -1.63
N TRP A 84 -9.28 2.90 -0.42
CA TRP A 84 -7.90 3.34 -0.20
C TRP A 84 -6.90 2.63 -1.12
N MET A 85 -7.13 1.35 -1.44
CA MET A 85 -6.31 0.61 -2.39
C MET A 85 -6.42 1.20 -3.79
N VAL A 86 -7.65 1.45 -4.25
CA VAL A 86 -7.90 2.00 -5.58
C VAL A 86 -7.30 3.41 -5.69
N VAL A 87 -7.67 4.30 -4.76
CA VAL A 87 -7.30 5.72 -4.81
C VAL A 87 -5.80 5.92 -4.73
N LYS A 88 -5.08 5.24 -3.83
CA LYS A 88 -3.63 5.46 -3.66
C LYS A 88 -2.83 5.10 -4.91
N PHE A 89 -3.17 3.99 -5.56
CA PHE A 89 -2.49 3.57 -6.77
C PHE A 89 -2.92 4.41 -7.97
N ALA A 90 -4.21 4.73 -8.08
CA ALA A 90 -4.72 5.55 -9.19
C ALA A 90 -4.17 6.98 -9.17
N VAL A 91 -4.13 7.63 -8.00
CA VAL A 91 -3.54 8.97 -7.84
C VAL A 91 -2.06 8.95 -8.20
N ALA A 92 -1.32 7.93 -7.75
CA ALA A 92 0.08 7.75 -8.13
C ALA A 92 0.26 7.57 -9.64
N LYS A 93 -0.56 6.73 -10.29
CA LYS A 93 -0.53 6.51 -11.74
C LYS A 93 -0.86 7.75 -12.54
N ALA A 94 -1.79 8.58 -12.07
CA ALA A 94 -2.18 9.83 -12.71
C ALA A 94 -1.13 10.96 -12.53
N GLY A 95 0.02 10.71 -11.89
CA GLY A 95 1.03 11.73 -11.63
C GLY A 95 0.60 12.76 -10.57
N LEU A 96 -0.33 12.38 -9.70
CA LEU A 96 -0.88 13.22 -8.64
C LEU A 96 -0.32 12.80 -7.27
N VAL A 97 -0.54 13.64 -6.25
CA VAL A 97 -0.03 13.40 -4.89
C VAL A 97 -1.18 13.14 -3.94
N LEU A 98 -1.21 11.95 -3.33
CA LEU A 98 -2.18 11.62 -2.29
C LEU A 98 -1.74 12.16 -0.93
N GLY A 99 -2.67 12.76 -0.19
CA GLY A 99 -2.48 13.15 1.20
C GLY A 99 -3.78 13.11 1.98
N THR A 100 -3.71 13.35 3.29
CA THR A 100 -4.90 13.31 4.16
C THR A 100 -5.73 14.59 4.10
N THR A 101 -5.11 15.74 3.80
CA THR A 101 -5.76 17.06 3.84
C THR A 101 -5.57 17.88 2.56
N GLY A 102 -4.98 17.30 1.51
CA GLY A 102 -4.62 18.01 0.26
C GLY A 102 -3.53 19.09 0.42
N ARG A 103 -3.19 19.49 1.65
CA ARG A 103 -2.11 20.43 1.97
C ARG A 103 -0.77 19.69 2.12
N PRO A 104 0.36 20.25 1.65
CA PRO A 104 1.66 19.63 1.81
C PRO A 104 1.99 19.39 3.28
N LYS A 105 2.38 18.16 3.61
CA LYS A 105 3.01 17.84 4.89
C LYS A 105 4.52 18.13 4.79
N ALA A 106 5.16 18.45 5.90
CA ALA A 106 6.60 18.78 5.94
C ALA A 106 7.50 17.67 5.39
N ALA A 107 7.08 16.41 5.50
CA ALA A 107 7.75 15.27 4.88
C ALA A 107 7.05 14.89 3.57
N MET A 108 7.59 15.37 2.44
CA MET A 108 7.14 14.93 1.12
C MET A 108 7.76 13.57 0.80
N LEU A 109 6.91 12.57 0.57
CA LEU A 109 7.34 11.25 0.15
C LEU A 109 7.43 11.18 -1.38
N SER A 110 8.37 10.40 -1.89
CA SER A 110 8.59 10.16 -3.32
C SER A 110 8.29 8.71 -3.64
N HIS A 111 8.00 8.41 -4.90
CA HIS A 111 7.87 7.03 -5.36
C HIS A 111 9.05 6.15 -4.95
N PHE A 112 10.27 6.64 -5.20
CA PHE A 112 11.48 5.92 -4.86
C PHE A 112 11.57 5.59 -3.37
N ASN A 113 11.23 6.53 -2.48
CA ASN A 113 11.36 6.26 -1.04
C ASN A 113 10.27 5.33 -0.51
N VAL A 114 9.00 5.47 -0.92
CA VAL A 114 7.91 4.63 -0.41
C VAL A 114 7.99 3.20 -0.92
N VAL A 115 8.35 3.02 -2.20
CA VAL A 115 8.54 1.70 -2.80
C VAL A 115 9.70 0.97 -2.13
N ASN A 116 10.85 1.65 -1.93
CA ASN A 116 11.99 0.99 -1.31
C ASN A 116 11.80 0.72 0.18
N ASN A 117 11.06 1.58 0.89
CA ASN A 117 10.63 1.29 2.25
C ASN A 117 9.76 0.02 2.30
N ALA A 118 8.77 -0.11 1.41
CA ALA A 118 7.94 -1.32 1.33
C ALA A 118 8.77 -2.57 0.97
N ASN A 119 9.70 -2.47 0.01
CA ASN A 119 10.59 -3.58 -0.36
C ASN A 119 11.45 -4.05 0.82
N MET A 120 12.06 -3.12 1.56
CA MET A 120 12.88 -3.45 2.72
C MET A 120 12.06 -4.05 3.87
N ILE A 121 10.88 -3.46 4.15
CA ILE A 121 9.98 -3.93 5.20
C ILE A 121 9.46 -5.33 4.88
N GLY A 122 8.96 -5.56 3.66
CA GLY A 122 8.42 -6.86 3.27
C GLY A 122 9.47 -7.96 3.26
N ARG A 123 10.71 -7.64 2.88
CA ARG A 123 11.85 -8.56 3.04
C ARG A 123 12.16 -8.83 4.50
N GLY A 124 12.10 -7.81 5.35
CA GLY A 124 12.23 -7.96 6.81
C GLY A 124 11.14 -8.84 7.43
N PHE A 125 9.95 -8.87 6.83
CA PHE A 125 8.84 -9.76 7.21
C PHE A 125 8.90 -11.14 6.53
N GLY A 126 9.86 -11.40 5.64
CA GLY A 126 9.94 -12.68 4.92
C GLY A 126 8.96 -12.81 3.74
N LEU A 127 8.23 -11.75 3.36
CA LEU A 127 7.20 -11.82 2.29
C LEU A 127 7.76 -12.12 0.89
N HIS A 128 9.06 -11.93 0.71
CA HIS A 128 9.79 -12.31 -0.51
C HIS A 128 10.01 -13.82 -0.64
N GLU A 129 9.92 -14.57 0.45
CA GLU A 129 10.05 -16.04 0.50
C GLU A 129 8.68 -16.69 0.32
N GLN A 130 7.65 -16.13 0.97
CA GLN A 130 6.29 -16.63 0.93
C GLN A 130 5.27 -15.49 0.99
N SER A 131 4.22 -15.58 0.17
CA SER A 131 3.07 -14.68 0.27
C SER A 131 2.19 -15.08 1.45
N GLU A 132 1.71 -14.09 2.20
CA GLU A 132 1.00 -14.27 3.48
C GLU A 132 -0.38 -13.60 3.47
N LEU A 133 -1.20 -13.94 4.46
CA LEU A 133 -2.44 -13.23 4.80
C LEU A 133 -2.15 -12.22 5.92
N ILE A 134 -2.38 -10.94 5.66
CA ILE A 134 -2.08 -9.86 6.59
C ILE A 134 -3.38 -9.29 7.16
N CYS A 135 -3.68 -9.62 8.42
CA CYS A 135 -4.81 -9.06 9.16
C CYS A 135 -4.53 -7.60 9.56
N LEU A 136 -4.96 -6.65 8.72
CA LEU A 136 -4.67 -5.24 8.86
C LEU A 136 -5.72 -4.53 9.73
N ASN A 137 -5.36 -4.30 10.99
CA ASN A 137 -6.16 -3.54 11.96
C ASN A 137 -5.73 -2.06 12.08
N ALA A 138 -4.57 -1.72 11.51
CA ALA A 138 -4.05 -0.36 11.58
C ALA A 138 -4.83 0.60 10.66
N PRO A 139 -4.99 1.88 11.04
CA PRO A 139 -5.68 2.86 10.20
C PRO A 139 -4.97 3.13 8.86
N MET A 140 -5.73 3.10 7.76
CA MET A 140 -5.26 3.37 6.39
C MET A 140 -4.88 4.83 6.14
N ILE A 141 -5.37 5.75 6.98
CA ILE A 141 -4.95 7.16 6.99
C ILE A 141 -3.50 7.36 7.47
N HIS A 142 -2.95 6.36 8.17
CA HIS A 142 -1.59 6.39 8.71
C HIS A 142 -0.61 5.70 7.75
N CYS A 143 0.66 6.14 7.76
CA CYS A 143 1.69 5.56 6.88
C CYS A 143 1.86 4.05 7.07
N TYR A 144 1.60 3.55 8.28
CA TYR A 144 1.62 2.13 8.58
C TYR A 144 0.58 1.35 7.74
N GLY A 145 -0.69 1.75 7.73
CA GLY A 145 -1.71 1.02 6.95
C GLY A 145 -1.46 1.06 5.45
N ILE A 146 -1.10 2.25 4.94
CA ILE A 146 -0.95 2.47 3.50
C ILE A 146 0.37 1.94 2.92
N VAL A 147 1.48 2.03 3.68
CA VAL A 147 2.80 1.57 3.25
C VAL A 147 3.10 0.19 3.83
N VAL A 148 3.25 0.07 5.16
CA VAL A 148 3.68 -1.17 5.82
C VAL A 148 2.70 -2.31 5.58
N GLY A 149 1.40 -2.06 5.71
CA GLY A 149 0.35 -3.05 5.45
C GLY A 149 0.18 -3.28 3.96
N THR A 150 -0.57 -2.38 3.31
CA THR A 150 -1.12 -2.67 1.98
C THR A 150 -0.16 -2.51 0.81
N LEU A 151 0.78 -1.57 0.82
CA LEU A 151 1.77 -1.44 -0.27
C LEU A 151 2.78 -2.58 -0.24
N THR A 152 3.29 -2.91 0.95
CA THR A 152 4.17 -4.07 1.14
C THR A 152 3.46 -5.36 0.73
N ALA A 153 2.22 -5.56 1.17
CA ALA A 153 1.43 -6.73 0.78
C ALA A 153 1.32 -6.83 -0.75
N ALA A 154 0.91 -5.75 -1.39
CA ALA A 154 0.78 -5.70 -2.85
C ALA A 154 2.11 -5.98 -3.56
N MET A 155 3.22 -5.41 -3.09
CA MET A 155 4.54 -5.62 -3.70
C MET A 155 4.97 -7.09 -3.74
N PHE A 156 4.60 -7.87 -2.74
CA PHE A 156 4.96 -9.28 -2.64
C PHE A 156 3.82 -10.24 -3.03
N GLY A 157 2.67 -9.70 -3.45
CA GLY A 157 1.48 -10.49 -3.81
C GLY A 157 0.81 -11.18 -2.62
N SER A 158 0.96 -10.63 -1.42
CA SER A 158 0.30 -11.07 -0.20
C SER A 158 -1.12 -10.48 -0.12
N THR A 159 -2.02 -11.22 0.54
CA THR A 159 -3.42 -10.79 0.72
C THR A 159 -3.53 -9.86 1.94
N THR A 160 -4.20 -8.73 1.80
CA THR A 160 -4.59 -7.91 2.97
C THR A 160 -6.01 -8.24 3.40
N VAL A 161 -6.24 -8.51 4.69
CA VAL A 161 -7.58 -8.70 5.26
C VAL A 161 -7.88 -7.50 6.18
N MET A 162 -8.97 -6.78 5.90
CA MET A 162 -9.44 -5.65 6.72
C MET A 162 -10.71 -6.05 7.48
N PRO A 163 -10.61 -6.32 8.79
CA PRO A 163 -11.74 -6.83 9.57
C PRO A 163 -12.90 -5.84 9.68
N ALA A 164 -12.60 -4.54 9.90
CA ALA A 164 -13.59 -3.51 10.22
C ALA A 164 -13.09 -2.10 9.82
N PRO A 165 -13.98 -1.08 9.74
CA PRO A 165 -13.58 0.30 9.43
C PRO A 165 -12.61 0.93 10.45
N SER A 166 -12.68 0.43 11.68
CA SER A 166 -11.80 0.74 12.81
C SER A 166 -11.62 -0.53 13.64
N PHE A 167 -10.63 -0.56 14.54
CA PHE A 167 -10.36 -1.75 15.34
C PHE A 167 -11.59 -2.19 16.16
N LYS A 168 -11.96 -3.46 15.99
CA LYS A 168 -12.96 -4.17 16.79
C LYS A 168 -12.41 -5.56 17.09
N ALA A 169 -12.28 -5.89 18.38
CA ALA A 169 -11.65 -7.15 18.82
C ALA A 169 -12.36 -8.39 18.24
N GLU A 170 -13.69 -8.42 18.29
CA GLU A 170 -14.50 -9.51 17.74
C GLU A 170 -14.28 -9.68 16.23
N ALA A 171 -14.36 -8.59 15.45
CA ALA A 171 -14.11 -8.65 14.01
C ALA A 171 -12.69 -9.13 13.69
N ALA A 172 -11.69 -8.72 14.47
CA ALA A 172 -10.31 -9.16 14.30
C ALA A 172 -10.16 -10.66 14.58
N LEU A 173 -10.77 -11.18 15.65
CA LEU A 173 -10.79 -12.61 15.96
C LEU A 173 -11.52 -13.41 14.87
N ASP A 174 -12.64 -12.90 14.38
CA ASP A 174 -13.38 -13.48 13.26
C ASP A 174 -12.53 -13.55 11.99
N ALA A 175 -11.79 -12.49 11.68
CA ALA A 175 -10.91 -12.47 10.52
C ALA A 175 -9.74 -13.46 10.66
N ILE A 176 -9.16 -13.60 11.85
CA ILE A 176 -8.07 -14.55 12.15
C ILE A 176 -8.54 -16.02 12.06
N THR A 177 -9.81 -16.29 12.37
CA THR A 177 -10.34 -17.67 12.39
C THR A 177 -10.89 -18.12 11.04
N LYS A 178 -11.30 -17.20 10.17
CA LYS A 178 -11.96 -17.49 8.88
C LYS A 178 -11.03 -17.47 7.67
N HIS A 179 -9.85 -16.88 7.79
CA HIS A 179 -8.87 -16.72 6.71
C HIS A 179 -7.53 -17.33 7.12
#